data_AF-A0A7C3YPK4-F1
#
_entry.id   AF-A0A7C3YPK4-F1
#
_cell.length_a   1.000
_cell.length_b   1.000
_cell.length_c   1.000
_cell.angle_alpha   90.00
_cell.angle_beta   90.00
_cell.angle_gamma   90.00
#
_symmetry.space_group_name_H-M   'P 1'
#
loop_
_entity.id
_entity.type
_entity.pdbx_description
1 polymer ?
#
loop_
_entity_poly.entity_id
_entity_poly.type
_entity_poly.pdbx_seq_one_letter_code
_entity_poly.pdbx_strand_id
1 'polypeptide(L)'
;MSDFDLSGHVERLKAAHPAWTERQLRCSLYWQGTVKKALKAAVAEFLRGHPGYAATSCPESMGVNVAETLLSAGLKLEWPPLYLVRLVALCAARPNRDDQR
;
A
#
# COMPACT_ATOMS: atom_id res chain seq x y z
N MET A 1 -1.00 2.80 6.35
CA MET A 1 -0.44 1.63 5.62
C MET A 1 -1.46 0.51 5.65
N SER A 2 -1.48 -0.39 4.65
CA SER A 2 -2.29 -1.61 4.66
C SER A 2 -1.40 -2.81 4.34
N ASP A 3 -1.45 -3.81 5.21
CA ASP A 3 -0.68 -5.05 5.09
C ASP A 3 -1.58 -6.17 4.53
N PHE A 4 -1.01 -7.04 3.70
CA PHE A 4 -1.72 -8.15 3.07
C PHE A 4 -0.89 -9.43 3.11
N ASP A 5 -1.45 -10.46 3.75
CA ASP A 5 -0.88 -11.81 3.79
C ASP A 5 -1.04 -12.49 2.42
N LEU A 6 0.05 -12.48 1.66
CA LEU A 6 0.10 -13.09 0.34
C LEU A 6 0.21 -14.61 0.44
N SER A 7 0.95 -15.12 1.43
CA SER A 7 1.08 -16.56 1.66
C SER A 7 -0.26 -17.24 1.91
N GLY A 8 -1.04 -16.76 2.88
CA GLY A 8 -2.36 -17.32 3.18
C GLY A 8 -3.36 -17.12 2.04
N HIS A 9 -3.20 -16.07 1.24
CA HIS A 9 -4.00 -15.90 0.01
C HIS A 9 -3.69 -16.97 -1.04
N VAL A 10 -2.40 -17.22 -1.29
CA VAL A 10 -1.93 -18.24 -2.23
C VAL A 10 -2.37 -19.64 -1.78
N GLU A 11 -2.24 -19.98 -0.50
CA GLU A 11 -2.67 -21.28 0.03
C GLU A 11 -4.17 -21.52 -0.17
N ARG A 12 -5.00 -20.52 0.12
CA ARG A 12 -6.44 -20.58 -0.10
C ARG A 12 -6.81 -20.72 -1.57
N LEU A 13 -6.14 -19.99 -2.46
CA LEU A 13 -6.36 -20.14 -3.91
C LEU A 13 -5.88 -21.50 -4.42
N LYS A 14 -4.79 -22.04 -3.88
CA LYS A 14 -4.28 -23.36 -4.25
C LYS A 14 -5.26 -24.47 -3.85
N ALA A 15 -5.89 -24.34 -2.68
CA ALA A 15 -6.94 -25.26 -2.24
C ALA A 15 -8.18 -25.19 -3.14
N ALA A 16 -8.60 -23.99 -3.53
CA ALA A 16 -9.77 -23.79 -4.40
C ALA A 16 -9.50 -24.14 -5.89
N HIS A 17 -8.26 -23.95 -6.34
CA HIS A 17 -7.85 -24.13 -7.73
C HIS A 17 -6.51 -24.88 -7.84
N PRO A 18 -6.49 -26.21 -7.58
CA PRO A 18 -5.24 -26.98 -7.52
C PRO A 18 -4.45 -27.03 -8.83
N ALA A 19 -5.11 -26.82 -9.98
CA ALA A 19 -4.50 -26.82 -11.30
C ALA A 19 -3.88 -25.46 -11.70
N TRP A 20 -4.07 -24.40 -10.90
CA TRP A 20 -3.50 -23.10 -11.22
C TRP A 20 -1.99 -23.09 -10.99
N THR A 21 -1.28 -22.42 -11.90
CA THR A 21 0.16 -22.19 -11.77
C THR A 21 0.48 -21.22 -10.63
N GLU A 22 1.69 -21.29 -10.09
CA GLU A 22 2.16 -20.35 -9.05
C GLU A 22 1.99 -18.88 -9.47
N ARG A 23 2.21 -18.58 -10.76
CA ARG A 23 2.00 -17.24 -11.32
C ARG A 23 0.54 -16.78 -11.23
N GLN A 24 -0.41 -17.68 -11.49
CA GLN A 24 -1.83 -17.37 -11.37
C GLN A 24 -2.22 -17.18 -9.90
N LEU A 25 -1.75 -18.05 -9.01
CA LEU A 25 -2.02 -17.95 -7.58
C LEU A 25 -1.53 -16.64 -6.96
N ARG A 26 -0.39 -16.11 -7.44
CA ARG A 26 0.18 -14.83 -6.98
C ARG A 26 -0.33 -13.59 -7.72
N CYS A 27 -1.20 -13.75 -8.71
CA CYS A 27 -1.62 -12.65 -9.58
C CYS A 27 -2.25 -11.51 -8.77
N SER A 28 -1.70 -10.29 -8.91
CA SER A 28 -2.13 -9.13 -8.13
C SER A 28 -3.59 -8.73 -8.37
N LEU A 29 -4.16 -9.07 -9.53
CA LEU A 29 -5.54 -8.77 -9.87
C LEU A 29 -6.55 -9.29 -8.85
N TYR A 30 -6.27 -10.42 -8.20
CA TYR A 30 -7.20 -11.06 -7.27
C TYR A 30 -7.23 -10.43 -5.88
N TRP A 31 -6.15 -9.79 -5.46
CA TRP A 31 -6.05 -9.25 -4.11
C TRP A 31 -5.86 -7.73 -4.05
N GLN A 32 -5.32 -7.10 -5.09
CA GLN A 32 -5.00 -5.66 -5.08
C GLN A 32 -6.22 -4.77 -4.78
N GLY A 33 -7.41 -5.18 -5.23
CA GLY A 33 -8.64 -4.41 -5.01
C GLY A 33 -9.01 -4.32 -3.53
N THR A 34 -8.90 -5.44 -2.82
CA THR A 34 -9.14 -5.54 -1.38
C THR A 34 -8.17 -4.66 -0.60
N VAL A 35 -6.88 -4.76 -0.90
CA VAL A 35 -5.85 -3.97 -0.19
C VAL A 35 -5.96 -2.48 -0.49
N LYS A 36 -6.25 -2.11 -1.75
CA LYS A 36 -6.50 -0.70 -2.13
C LYS A 36 -7.71 -0.12 -1.39
N LYS A 37 -8.78 -0.90 -1.22
CA LYS A 37 -9.96 -0.48 -0.45
C LYS A 37 -9.62 -0.24 1.01
N ALA A 38 -8.86 -1.14 1.63
CA ALA A 38 -8.40 -0.99 3.01
C ALA A 38 -7.50 0.24 3.19
N LEU A 39 -6.52 0.44 2.30
CA LEU A 39 -5.66 1.63 2.32
C LEU A 39 -6.48 2.93 2.18
N LYS A 40 -7.43 2.96 1.25
CA LYS A 40 -8.29 4.14 1.05
C LYS A 40 -9.11 4.47 2.30
N ALA A 41 -9.64 3.46 2.99
CA ALA A 41 -10.36 3.65 4.24
C ALA A 41 -9.45 4.25 5.33
N ALA A 42 -8.25 3.70 5.50
CA ALA A 42 -7.27 4.20 6.47
C ALA A 42 -6.84 5.64 6.17
N VAL A 43 -6.63 5.99 4.90
CA VAL A 43 -6.32 7.37 4.48
C VAL A 43 -7.48 8.32 4.78
N ALA A 44 -8.72 7.91 4.48
CA ALA A 44 -9.90 8.73 4.76
C ALA A 44 -10.09 8.96 6.27
N GLU A 45 -9.82 7.94 7.10
CA GLU A 45 -9.82 8.07 8.54
C GLU A 45 -8.74 9.03 9.04
N PHE A 46 -7.50 8.88 8.56
CA PHE A 46 -6.39 9.78 8.90
C PHE A 46 -6.73 11.24 8.57
N LEU A 47 -7.24 11.51 7.36
CA LEU A 47 -7.56 12.87 6.92
C LEU A 47 -8.73 13.50 7.69
N ARG A 48 -9.66 12.71 8.23
CA ARG A 48 -10.70 13.22 9.13
C ARG A 48 -10.14 13.73 10.46
N GLY A 49 -9.10 13.05 10.98
CA GLY A 49 -8.43 13.45 12.22
C GLY A 49 -7.36 14.54 12.06
N HIS A 50 -6.91 14.79 10.83
CA HIS A 50 -5.80 15.71 10.53
C HIS A 50 -6.22 16.75 9.49
N PRO A 51 -7.06 17.73 9.86
CA PRO A 51 -7.40 18.83 8.97
C PRO A 51 -6.13 19.58 8.54
N GLY A 52 -6.07 19.94 7.27
CA GLY A 52 -4.88 20.58 6.68
C GLY A 52 -3.86 19.62 6.10
N TYR A 53 -4.04 18.30 6.21
CA TYR A 53 -3.18 17.33 5.51
C TYR A 53 -3.73 16.97 4.12
N ALA A 54 -2.86 16.48 3.25
CA ALA A 54 -3.20 15.84 1.99
C ALA A 54 -2.50 14.48 1.90
N ALA A 55 -3.10 13.53 1.17
CA ALA A 55 -2.55 12.20 0.99
C ALA A 55 -2.43 11.85 -0.50
N THR A 56 -1.38 11.11 -0.86
CA THR A 56 -1.19 10.50 -2.19
C THR A 56 -0.93 9.01 -2.07
N SER A 57 -1.59 8.22 -2.92
CA SER A 57 -1.38 6.77 -3.04
C SER A 57 -0.44 6.38 -4.17
N CYS A 58 0.08 7.36 -4.93
CA CYS A 58 1.04 7.15 -6.02
C CYS A 58 2.25 8.09 -5.86
N PRO A 59 2.96 8.04 -4.72
CA PRO A 59 4.09 8.93 -4.45
C PRO A 59 5.26 8.76 -5.43
N GLU A 60 5.44 7.59 -6.04
CA GLU A 60 6.47 7.37 -7.07
C GLU A 60 6.26 8.26 -8.31
N SER A 61 5.01 8.50 -8.69
CA SER A 61 4.67 9.44 -9.77
C SER A 61 5.01 10.89 -9.42
N MET A 62 5.29 11.17 -8.15
CA MET A 62 5.73 12.47 -7.65
C MET A 62 7.26 12.53 -7.43
N GLY A 63 8.01 11.52 -7.89
CA GLY A 63 9.46 11.45 -7.77
C GLY A 63 9.96 10.90 -6.43
N VAL A 64 9.08 10.37 -5.59
CA VAL A 64 9.48 9.78 -4.30
C VAL A 64 9.95 8.34 -4.48
N ASN A 65 11.16 8.02 -4.02
CA ASN A 65 11.60 6.63 -3.90
C ASN A 65 10.96 5.99 -2.66
N VAL A 66 9.83 5.30 -2.85
CA VAL A 66 9.08 4.70 -1.75
C VAL A 66 9.88 3.66 -0.98
N ALA A 67 10.68 2.84 -1.66
CA ALA A 67 11.47 1.81 -1.00
C ALA A 67 12.49 2.43 -0.04
N GLU A 68 13.25 3.43 -0.48
CA GLU A 68 14.20 4.15 0.38
C GLU A 68 13.50 4.95 1.48
N THR A 69 12.36 5.57 1.17
CA THR A 69 11.56 6.33 2.14
C THR A 69 11.09 5.43 3.27
N LEU A 70 10.55 4.26 2.94
CA LEU A 70 10.09 3.29 3.93
C LEU A 70 11.25 2.68 4.71
N LEU A 71 12.37 2.37 4.05
CA LEU A 71 13.58 1.89 4.72
C LEU A 71 14.09 2.90 5.74
N SER A 72 14.11 4.19 5.38
CA SER A 72 14.50 5.30 6.27
C SER A 72 13.54 5.47 7.45
N ALA A 73 12.26 5.11 7.27
CA ALA A 73 11.26 5.05 8.33
C ALA A 73 11.31 3.74 9.15
N GLY A 74 12.30 2.87 8.94
CA GLY A 74 12.45 1.58 9.63
C GLY A 74 11.56 0.46 9.10
N LEU A 75 10.87 0.67 7.97
CA LEU A 75 10.00 -0.30 7.34
C LEU A 75 10.74 -1.04 6.21
N LYS A 76 11.16 -2.28 6.48
CA LYS A 76 11.76 -3.14 5.45
C LYS A 76 10.69 -3.72 4.53
N LEU A 77 10.84 -3.49 3.23
CA LEU A 77 10.05 -4.14 2.19
C LEU A 77 10.72 -5.44 1.74
N GLU A 78 9.90 -6.43 1.43
CA GLU A 78 10.33 -7.67 0.79
C GLU A 78 10.22 -7.51 -0.74
N TRP A 79 11.26 -7.89 -1.48
CA TRP A 79 11.21 -7.92 -2.95
C TRP A 79 11.94 -9.14 -3.52
N PRO A 80 11.29 -9.95 -4.40
CA PRO A 80 9.87 -9.92 -4.72
C PRO A 80 9.00 -10.31 -3.50
N PRO A 81 7.74 -9.85 -3.40
CA PRO A 81 6.90 -10.19 -2.25
C PRO A 81 6.55 -11.68 -2.27
N LEU A 82 6.96 -12.41 -1.23
CA LEU A 82 6.63 -13.83 -1.09
C LEU A 82 5.57 -14.05 -0.02
N TYR A 83 5.64 -13.31 1.09
CA TYR A 83 4.78 -13.50 2.26
C TYR A 83 3.89 -12.29 2.52
N LEU A 84 4.45 -11.09 2.41
CA LEU A 84 3.77 -9.86 2.80
C LEU A 84 3.80 -8.82 1.68
N VAL A 85 2.62 -8.28 1.36
CA VAL A 85 2.52 -7.08 0.52
C VAL A 85 2.08 -5.91 1.39
N ARG A 86 2.80 -4.79 1.28
CA ARG A 86 2.42 -3.53 1.93
C ARG A 86 2.05 -2.49 0.89
N LEU A 87 0.86 -1.92 1.03
CA LEU A 87 0.43 -0.74 0.29
C LEU A 87 0.53 0.49 1.19
N VAL A 88 1.17 1.53 0.67
CA VAL A 88 1.45 2.76 1.40
C VAL A 88 0.83 3.97 0.70
N ALA A 89 0.50 4.97 1.49
CA ALA A 89 0.16 6.31 1.03
C ALA A 89 0.99 7.29 1.86
N LEU A 90 1.49 8.35 1.21
CA LEU A 90 2.20 9.42 1.91
C LEU A 90 1.21 10.52 2.24
N CYS A 91 1.28 11.02 3.48
CA CYS A 91 0.47 12.14 3.95
C CYS A 91 1.40 13.28 4.33
N ALA A 92 1.08 14.50 3.90
CA ALA A 92 1.85 15.70 4.20
C ALA A 92 0.91 16.85 4.57
N ALA A 93 1.38 17.74 5.45
CA ALA A 93 0.67 18.98 5.74
C ALA A 93 0.63 19.86 4.48
N ARG A 94 -0.52 20.49 4.23
CA ARG A 94 -0.63 21.51 3.20
C ARG A 94 0.08 22.77 3.69
N PRO A 95 0.87 23.43 2.84
CA PRO A 95 1.40 24.74 3.18
C PRO A 95 0.24 25.70 3.43
N ASN A 96 0.34 26.48 4.50
CA ASN A 96 -0.65 27.50 4.82
C ASN A 96 -0.55 28.58 3.73
N ARG A 97 -1.68 28.96 3.12
CA ARG A 97 -1.67 29.95 2.02
C ARG A 97 -1.21 31.34 2.46
N ASP A 98 -1.14 31.59 3.76
CA ASP A 98 -0.70 32.85 4.36
C ASP A 98 0.83 32.97 4.54
N ASP A 99 1.60 31.87 4.43
CA ASP A 99 3.07 31.88 4.57
C ASP A 99 3.81 32.20 3.25
N GLN A 100 3.10 32.69 2.22
CA GLN A 100 3.68 33.09 0.93
C GLN A 100 3.63 34.61 0.67
N ARG A 101 3.53 35.43 1.73
CA ARG A 101 3.63 36.90 1.63
C ARG A 101 4.95 37.44 2.15
#